data_AF-A0A816HFC6-F1
#
_entry.id   AF-A0A816HFC6-F1
#
_cell.length_a   1.000
_cell.length_b   1.000
_cell.length_c   1.000
_cell.angle_alpha   90.00
_cell.angle_beta   90.00
_cell.angle_gamma   90.00
#
_symmetry.space_group_name_H-M   'P 1'
#
loop_
_entity.id
_entity.type
_entity.pdbx_description
1 polymer ?
#
loop_
_entity_poly.entity_id
_entity_poly.type
_entity_poly.pdbx_seq_one_letter_code
_entity_poly.pdbx_strand_id
1 'polypeptide(L)'
;GNKHYRPTVFRQANDPVGARYVITTDEYPCSTYPDFLSGFGYLIPKKARDALLYTSYQDPNVPFRISDVYMTGILPDYLSLPRHPISDFLIRYQGNCEGFFSNPKAFTCAVGSHHGDNSDVFAKYNQYWQSARKFL
;
A
#
# COMPACT_ATOMS: atom_id res chain seq x y z
N GLY A 1 -8.42 2.22 1.89
CA GLY A 1 -8.37 2.46 0.44
C GLY A 1 -9.58 1.90 -0.27
N ASN A 2 -9.73 2.25 -1.55
CA ASN A 2 -10.73 1.71 -2.48
C ASN A 2 -10.21 0.43 -3.10
N LYS A 3 -11.03 -0.63 -3.15
CA LYS A 3 -10.62 -1.91 -3.72
C LYS A 3 -10.80 -1.94 -5.23
N HIS A 4 -9.77 -2.38 -5.94
CA HIS A 4 -9.79 -2.65 -7.37
C HIS A 4 -9.75 -4.15 -7.60
N TYR A 5 -10.67 -4.66 -8.42
CA TYR A 5 -10.81 -6.08 -8.72
C TYR A 5 -10.16 -6.40 -10.06
N ARG A 6 -9.10 -7.21 -10.05
CA ARG A 6 -8.29 -7.60 -11.22
C ARG A 6 -8.13 -6.50 -12.28
N PRO A 7 -7.67 -5.29 -11.90
CA PRO A 7 -7.60 -4.17 -12.81
C PRO A 7 -6.57 -4.45 -13.92
N THR A 8 -6.89 -4.00 -15.14
CA THR A 8 -6.00 -4.12 -16.29
C THR A 8 -4.76 -3.28 -16.09
N VAL A 9 -3.61 -3.84 -16.44
CA VAL A 9 -2.32 -3.13 -16.39
C VAL A 9 -2.32 -2.04 -17.44
N PHE A 10 -2.04 -0.81 -17.01
CA PHE A 10 -2.01 0.34 -17.90
C PHE A 10 -0.74 0.31 -18.74
N ARG A 11 -0.88 0.11 -20.06
CA ARG A 11 0.26 -0.07 -20.98
C ARG A 11 0.61 1.18 -21.78
N GLN A 12 -0.31 2.13 -21.88
CA GLN A 12 -0.16 3.34 -22.69
C GLN A 12 -0.96 4.48 -22.04
N ALA A 13 -0.51 5.71 -22.21
CA ALA A 13 -1.18 6.90 -21.72
C ALA A 13 -1.07 8.03 -22.75
N ASN A 14 -2.12 8.83 -22.87
CA ASN A 14 -2.14 10.01 -23.75
C ASN A 14 -1.93 11.33 -22.99
N ASP A 15 -1.78 11.25 -21.66
CA ASP A 15 -1.60 12.40 -20.78
C ASP A 15 -0.45 12.18 -19.78
N PRO A 16 0.19 13.24 -19.26
CA PRO A 16 1.32 13.13 -18.35
C PRO A 16 1.01 12.48 -16.99
N VAL A 17 -0.25 12.52 -16.53
CA VAL A 17 -0.64 11.92 -15.26
C VAL A 17 -0.75 10.41 -15.43
N GLY A 18 -1.42 9.95 -16.49
CA GLY A 18 -1.52 8.54 -16.86
C GLY A 18 -0.15 7.91 -17.15
N ALA A 19 0.77 8.66 -17.76
CA ALA A 19 2.11 8.19 -18.11
C ALA A 19 2.90 7.66 -16.89
N ARG A 20 2.65 8.20 -15.68
CA ARG A 20 3.29 7.75 -14.43
C ARG A 20 2.93 6.32 -14.06
N TYR A 21 1.80 5.82 -14.56
CA TYR A 21 1.25 4.50 -14.24
C TYR A 21 1.44 3.48 -15.37
N VAL A 22 2.15 3.84 -16.44
CA VAL A 22 2.40 2.93 -17.57
C VAL A 22 3.44 1.88 -17.22
N ILE A 23 3.08 0.60 -17.27
CA ILE A 23 3.96 -0.52 -16.92
C ILE A 23 4.28 -1.33 -18.18
N THR A 24 5.56 -1.64 -18.37
CA THR A 24 6.02 -2.45 -19.51
C THR A 24 5.82 -3.94 -19.24
N THR A 25 5.82 -4.76 -20.30
CA THR A 25 5.72 -6.22 -20.15
C THR A 25 6.93 -6.80 -19.42
N ASP A 26 8.10 -6.20 -19.58
CA ASP A 26 9.32 -6.59 -18.88
C ASP A 26 9.24 -6.31 -17.38
N GLU A 27 8.61 -5.19 -16.99
CA GLU A 27 8.40 -4.84 -15.58
C GLU A 27 7.31 -5.70 -14.93
N TYR A 28 6.22 -5.96 -15.65
CA TYR A 28 5.13 -6.82 -15.18
C TYR A 28 4.47 -7.53 -16.37
N PRO A 29 4.69 -8.84 -16.55
CA PRO A 29 4.27 -9.54 -17.77
C PRO A 29 2.76 -9.80 -17.85
N CYS A 30 2.06 -9.87 -16.70
CA CYS A 30 0.64 -10.17 -16.68
C CYS A 30 -0.21 -9.00 -17.21
N SER A 31 -1.35 -9.29 -17.84
CA SER A 31 -2.28 -8.27 -18.35
C SER A 31 -3.12 -7.60 -17.26
N THR A 32 -3.20 -8.20 -16.07
CA THR A 32 -3.98 -7.71 -14.93
C THR A 32 -3.17 -7.76 -13.65
N TYR A 33 -3.33 -6.77 -12.78
CA TYR A 33 -2.83 -6.84 -11.42
C TYR A 33 -3.68 -7.79 -10.55
N PRO A 34 -3.14 -8.31 -9.44
CA PRO A 34 -3.97 -8.86 -8.37
C PRO A 34 -4.90 -7.78 -7.81
N ASP A 35 -5.94 -8.21 -7.08
CA ASP A 35 -6.81 -7.29 -6.35
C ASP A 35 -5.96 -6.43 -5.40
N PHE A 36 -6.10 -5.11 -5.47
CA PHE A 36 -5.34 -4.18 -4.64
C PHE A 36 -6.23 -3.07 -4.08
N LEU A 37 -5.74 -2.36 -3.06
CA LEU A 37 -6.37 -1.18 -2.49
C LEU A 37 -5.63 0.07 -2.97
N SER A 38 -6.35 1.10 -3.42
CA SER A 38 -5.77 2.40 -3.75
C SER A 38 -6.17 3.49 -2.77
N GLY A 39 -5.44 4.61 -2.79
CA GLY A 39 -5.86 5.87 -2.20
C GLY A 39 -4.97 6.35 -1.07
N PHE A 40 -5.49 7.29 -0.28
CA PHE A 40 -4.69 8.04 0.69
C PHE A 40 -4.28 7.26 1.93
N GLY A 41 -4.71 6.00 2.11
CA GLY A 41 -4.70 5.39 3.44
C GLY A 41 -5.05 3.91 3.49
N TYR A 42 -4.26 3.13 4.23
CA TYR A 42 -4.57 1.74 4.60
C TYR A 42 -4.48 1.53 6.11
N LEU A 43 -5.37 0.68 6.63
CA LEU A 43 -5.29 0.16 7.99
C LEU A 43 -4.77 -1.28 7.91
N ILE A 44 -3.61 -1.53 8.52
CA ILE A 44 -2.92 -2.84 8.43
C ILE A 44 -2.67 -3.35 9.85
N PRO A 45 -3.21 -4.53 10.24
CA PRO A 45 -2.89 -5.15 11.51
C PRO A 45 -1.40 -5.45 11.63
N LYS A 46 -0.82 -5.33 12.83
CA LYS A 46 0.61 -5.57 13.08
C LYS A 46 1.13 -6.89 12.49
N LYS A 47 0.39 -7.98 12.66
CA LYS A 47 0.76 -9.30 12.11
C LYS A 47 0.91 -9.27 10.58
N ALA A 48 -0.06 -8.65 9.89
CA ALA A 48 -0.03 -8.52 8.43
C ALA A 48 1.10 -7.59 7.98
N ARG A 49 1.28 -6.45 8.66
CA ARG A 49 2.39 -5.53 8.41
C ARG A 49 3.75 -6.23 8.50
N ASP A 50 4.00 -6.95 9.59
CA ASP A 50 5.29 -7.60 9.82
C ASP A 50 5.56 -8.68 8.76
N ALA A 51 4.52 -9.42 8.34
CA ALA A 51 4.61 -10.37 7.24
C ALA A 51 4.92 -9.66 5.91
N LEU A 52 4.21 -8.58 5.57
CA LEU A 52 4.46 -7.79 4.36
C LEU A 52 5.89 -7.24 4.32
N LEU A 53 6.39 -6.69 5.43
CA LEU A 53 7.75 -6.19 5.53
C LEU A 53 8.76 -7.32 5.31
N TYR A 54 8.61 -8.43 6.02
CA TYR A 54 9.49 -9.59 5.85
C TYR A 54 9.50 -10.09 4.41
N THR A 55 8.34 -10.28 3.79
CA THR A 55 8.24 -10.71 2.38
C THR A 55 8.87 -9.68 1.45
N SER A 56 8.68 -8.39 1.67
CA SER A 56 9.31 -7.35 0.84
C SER A 56 10.84 -7.36 0.90
N TYR A 57 11.43 -7.78 2.03
CA TYR A 57 12.88 -7.94 2.18
C TYR A 57 13.42 -9.21 1.52
N GLN A 58 12.56 -10.20 1.29
CA GLN A 58 12.91 -11.46 0.66
C GLN A 58 12.55 -11.51 -0.83
N ASP A 59 11.86 -10.49 -1.36
CA ASP A 59 11.55 -10.42 -2.79
C ASP A 59 12.86 -10.22 -3.56
N PRO A 60 13.26 -11.17 -4.43
CA PRO A 60 14.51 -11.07 -5.18
C PRO A 60 14.47 -9.98 -6.25
N ASN A 61 13.29 -9.45 -6.57
CA ASN A 61 13.13 -8.38 -7.55
C ASN A 61 13.15 -7.00 -6.87
N VAL A 62 13.47 -5.97 -7.66
CA VAL A 62 13.27 -4.59 -7.21
C VAL A 62 11.78 -4.41 -6.87
N PRO A 63 11.45 -3.78 -5.72
CA PRO A 63 10.06 -3.50 -5.35
C PRO A 63 9.28 -2.90 -6.52
N PHE A 64 8.11 -3.47 -6.79
CA PHE A 64 7.27 -2.98 -7.88
C PHE A 64 6.90 -1.50 -7.62
N ARG A 65 7.12 -0.66 -8.63
CA ARG A 65 7.19 0.80 -8.42
C ARG A 65 5.85 1.46 -8.09
N ILE A 66 4.73 0.83 -8.42
CA ILE A 66 3.40 1.32 -8.00
C ILE A 66 3.12 0.79 -6.59
N SER A 67 3.39 1.62 -5.59
CA SER A 67 3.34 1.23 -4.16
C SER A 67 2.03 0.58 -3.74
N ASP A 68 0.89 1.11 -4.19
CA ASP A 68 -0.44 0.58 -3.88
C ASP A 68 -0.60 -0.85 -4.42
N VAL A 69 -0.21 -1.07 -5.67
CA VAL A 69 -0.25 -2.39 -6.31
C VAL A 69 0.73 -3.36 -5.65
N TYR A 70 1.91 -2.89 -5.25
CA TYR A 70 2.91 -3.76 -4.61
C TYR A 70 2.50 -4.16 -3.19
N MET A 71 2.27 -3.17 -2.32
CA MET A 71 2.04 -3.37 -0.89
C MET A 71 0.66 -3.93 -0.57
N THR A 72 -0.34 -3.61 -1.40
CA THR A 72 -1.72 -4.04 -1.17
C THR A 72 -2.24 -4.99 -2.24
N GLY A 73 -1.46 -5.32 -3.27
CA GLY A 73 -1.81 -6.30 -4.30
C GLY A 73 -0.86 -7.49 -4.28
N ILE A 74 0.33 -7.30 -4.84
CA ILE A 74 1.33 -8.36 -5.11
C ILE A 74 1.75 -9.08 -3.81
N LEU A 75 2.26 -8.35 -2.80
CA LEU A 75 2.73 -8.99 -1.57
C LEU A 75 1.61 -9.68 -0.79
N PRO A 76 0.42 -9.07 -0.59
CA PRO A 76 -0.73 -9.76 -0.04
C PRO A 76 -1.18 -10.99 -0.83
N ASP A 77 -1.02 -11.01 -2.15
CA ASP A 77 -1.37 -12.17 -2.98
C ASP A 77 -0.45 -13.36 -2.69
N TYR A 78 0.88 -13.13 -2.64
CA TYR A 78 1.86 -14.13 -2.24
C TYR A 78 1.56 -14.74 -0.87
N LEU A 79 1.07 -13.91 0.05
CA LEU A 79 0.77 -14.29 1.43
C LEU A 79 -0.68 -14.72 1.65
N SER A 80 -1.52 -14.72 0.62
CA SER A 80 -2.98 -14.96 0.73
C SER A 80 -3.66 -14.10 1.82
N LEU A 81 -3.24 -12.84 1.97
CA LEU A 81 -3.79 -11.92 2.94
C LEU A 81 -5.08 -11.26 2.42
N PRO A 82 -6.21 -11.32 3.15
CA PRO A 82 -7.46 -10.72 2.72
C PRO A 82 -7.40 -9.20 2.73
N ARG A 83 -8.21 -8.59 1.84
CA ARG A 83 -8.24 -7.15 1.60
C ARG A 83 -9.68 -6.69 1.52
N HIS A 84 -10.02 -5.73 2.38
CA HIS A 84 -11.36 -5.16 2.49
C HIS A 84 -11.29 -3.67 2.14
N PRO A 85 -12.17 -3.16 1.25
CA PRO A 85 -12.27 -1.72 1.04
C PRO A 85 -12.69 -1.02 2.34
N ILE A 86 -12.29 0.24 2.49
CA ILE A 86 -12.63 1.02 3.70
C ILE A 86 -14.15 1.19 3.87
N SER A 87 -14.90 1.15 2.76
CA SER A 87 -16.37 1.20 2.76
C SER A 87 -17.02 0.00 3.46
N ASP A 88 -16.33 -1.13 3.59
CA ASP A 88 -16.83 -2.29 4.34
C ASP A 88 -16.88 -2.01 5.85
N PHE A 89 -16.14 -0.99 6.32
CA PHE A 89 -16.04 -0.66 7.72
C PHE A 89 -16.87 0.58 8.06
N LEU A 90 -17.90 0.39 8.87
CA LEU A 90 -18.60 1.48 9.55
C LEU A 90 -17.77 1.92 10.77
N ILE A 91 -16.85 2.85 10.58
CA ILE A 91 -16.07 3.43 11.67
C ILE A 91 -16.96 4.47 12.38
N ARG A 92 -17.73 4.03 13.38
CA ARG A 92 -18.43 4.93 14.30
C ARG A 92 -17.50 5.28 15.43
N TYR A 93 -16.84 6.43 15.32
CA TYR A 93 -16.03 6.97 16.41
C TYR A 93 -16.85 8.02 17.19
N GLN A 94 -17.03 7.80 18.49
CA GLN A 94 -17.77 8.70 19.39
C GLN A 94 -16.85 9.46 20.38
N GLY A 95 -15.57 9.62 20.05
CA GLY A 95 -14.61 10.36 20.90
C GLY A 95 -13.99 11.57 20.21
N ASN A 96 -12.95 12.15 20.83
CA ASN A 96 -12.12 13.20 20.23
C ASN A 96 -10.86 12.61 19.57
N CYS A 97 -10.22 13.33 18.64
CA CYS A 97 -9.06 12.82 17.90
C CYS A 97 -7.92 12.34 18.84
N GLU A 98 -7.71 13.02 19.96
CA GLU A 98 -6.69 12.68 20.95
C GLU A 98 -6.91 11.31 21.60
N GLY A 99 -8.16 10.96 21.92
CA GLY A 99 -8.54 9.64 22.42
C GLY A 99 -8.41 8.52 21.38
N PHE A 100 -8.47 8.84 20.09
CA PHE A 100 -8.29 7.86 19.02
C PHE A 100 -6.83 7.46 18.88
N PHE A 101 -5.92 8.45 18.84
CA PHE A 101 -4.48 8.20 18.65
C PHE A 101 -3.76 7.63 19.87
N SER A 102 -4.35 7.74 21.06
CA SER A 102 -3.83 7.15 22.30
C SER A 102 -4.26 5.69 22.53
N ASN A 103 -5.09 5.12 21.65
CA ASN A 103 -5.55 3.74 21.78
C ASN A 103 -4.48 2.74 21.30
N PRO A 104 -4.00 1.80 22.13
CA PRO A 104 -2.99 0.81 21.73
C PRO A 104 -3.49 -0.21 20.70
N LYS A 105 -4.81 -0.25 20.43
CA LYS A 105 -5.43 -1.01 19.34
C LYS A 105 -5.65 -0.17 18.09
N ALA A 106 -5.23 1.10 18.08
CA ALA A 106 -5.38 1.97 16.92
C ALA A 106 -4.59 1.40 15.73
N PHE A 107 -5.26 1.36 14.58
CA PHE A 107 -4.65 0.95 13.34
C PHE A 107 -3.69 2.04 12.85
N THR A 108 -2.49 1.66 12.40
CA THR A 108 -1.57 2.58 11.70
C THR A 108 -2.21 3.03 10.39
N CYS A 109 -2.18 4.34 10.12
CA CYS A 109 -2.54 4.91 8.82
C CYS A 109 -1.27 5.03 7.98
N ALA A 110 -1.26 4.43 6.79
CA ALA A 110 -0.18 4.61 5.82
C ALA A 110 -0.70 5.42 4.63
N VAL A 111 -0.14 6.62 4.41
CA VAL A 111 -0.47 7.48 3.28
C VAL A 111 0.54 7.27 2.17
N GLY A 112 0.06 6.93 0.96
CA GLY A 112 0.89 7.00 -0.24
C GLY A 112 1.05 8.46 -0.66
N SER A 113 2.25 9.02 -0.52
CA SER A 113 2.54 10.35 -1.06
C SER A 113 2.79 10.26 -2.57
N HIS A 114 1.95 10.91 -3.37
CA HIS A 114 2.20 11.13 -4.80
C HIS A 114 3.21 12.27 -4.98
N HIS A 115 4.51 12.02 -4.78
CA HIS A 115 5.55 13.00 -5.11
C HIS A 115 6.35 12.56 -6.34
N GLY A 116 6.32 13.42 -7.37
CA GLY A 116 7.27 13.36 -8.47
C GLY A 116 8.66 13.77 -7.96
N ASP A 117 9.66 13.01 -8.38
CA ASP A 117 11.08 13.17 -8.08
C ASP A 117 11.47 13.26 -6.60
N ASN A 118 11.93 12.14 -6.04
CA ASN A 118 13.16 12.07 -5.24
C ASN A 118 13.42 10.62 -4.80
N SER A 119 14.64 10.14 -5.05
CA SER A 119 15.16 8.80 -4.68
C SER A 119 15.21 8.52 -3.16
N ASP A 120 14.80 9.48 -2.34
CA ASP A 120 14.82 9.43 -0.87
C ASP A 120 13.45 9.10 -0.23
N VAL A 121 12.39 8.95 -1.04
CA VAL A 121 11.02 8.69 -0.54
C VAL A 121 10.91 7.31 0.13
N PHE A 122 11.59 6.28 -0.40
CA PHE A 122 11.59 4.94 0.18
C PHE A 122 12.40 4.86 1.48
N ALA A 123 13.48 5.63 1.61
CA ALA A 123 14.24 5.72 2.86
C ALA A 123 13.40 6.38 3.96
N LYS A 124 12.66 7.44 3.64
CA LYS A 124 11.71 8.08 4.56
C LYS A 124 10.50 7.20 4.88
N TYR A 125 10.00 6.45 3.90
CA TYR A 125 8.95 5.45 4.10
C TYR A 125 9.43 4.35 5.07
N ASN A 126 10.60 3.77 4.83
CA ASN A 126 11.21 2.78 5.74
C ASN A 126 11.47 3.37 7.13
N GLN A 127 11.97 4.59 7.25
CA GLN A 127 12.14 5.27 8.55
C GLN A 127 10.81 5.47 9.27
N TYR A 128 9.73 5.80 8.57
CA TYR A 128 8.40 5.97 9.15
C TYR A 128 7.81 4.63 9.63
N TRP A 129 7.93 3.57 8.82
CA TRP A 129 7.47 2.23 9.22
C TRP A 129 8.31 1.64 10.36
N GLN A 130 9.61 1.93 10.40
CA GLN A 130 10.47 1.54 11.51
C GLN A 130 10.28 2.39 12.77
N SER A 131 9.94 3.68 12.65
CA SER A 131 9.64 4.52 13.81
C SER A 131 8.29 4.19 14.43
N ALA A 132 7.29 3.81 13.62
CA ALA A 132 6.03 3.24 14.09
C ALA A 132 6.19 1.90 14.85
N ARG A 133 7.37 1.26 14.79
CA ARG A 133 7.75 0.10 15.62
C ARG A 133 8.17 0.49 17.04
N LYS A 134 8.55 1.75 17.30
CA LYS A 134 9.01 2.22 18.62
C LYS A 134 7.88 2.70 19.54
N PHE A 135 6.69 2.96 19.01
CA PHE A 135 5.57 3.56 19.75
C PHE A 135 4.38 2.61 19.94
N LEU A 136 4.56 1.31 19.65
CA LEU A 136 3.61 0.21 19.88
C LEU A 136 4.36 -0.97 20.50
#